data_AF-A0A285V699-F1
#
_entry.id   AF-A0A285V699-F1
#
_cell.length_a   1.000
_cell.length_b   1.000
_cell.length_c   1.000
_cell.angle_alpha   90.00
_cell.angle_beta   90.00
_cell.angle_gamma   90.00
#
_symmetry.space_group_name_H-M   'P 1'
#
loop_
_entity.id
_entity.type
_entity.pdbx_description
1 polymer ?
#
loop_
_entity_poly.entity_id
_entity_poly.type
_entity_poly.pdbx_seq_one_letter_code
_entity_poly.pdbx_strand_id
1 'polypeptide(L)'
;MSITAQAIEPRREPAPTAPRDRAVVPVQRDQGSVDPVDAQLATLEARLLGEVEGNAMASMQVRFHLAAARRRFADARIREFLPILVEREVRRGMRTGAQPR
;
A
#
# COMPACT_ATOMS: atom_id res chain seq x y z
N MET A 1 43.92 -44.05 35.22
CA MET A 1 43.01 -42.93 34.91
C MET A 1 42.98 -42.78 33.40
N SER A 2 41.92 -43.27 32.75
CA SER A 2 41.79 -43.32 31.29
C SER A 2 40.87 -42.22 30.82
N ILE A 3 41.33 -41.34 29.93
CA ILE A 3 40.53 -40.27 29.34
C ILE A 3 40.24 -40.67 27.89
N THR A 4 38.97 -40.97 27.62
CA THR A 4 38.47 -41.36 26.29
C THR A 4 38.33 -40.10 25.42
N ALA A 5 39.08 -40.01 24.33
CA ALA A 5 38.90 -38.99 23.31
C ALA A 5 37.65 -39.34 22.46
N GLN A 6 36.60 -38.53 22.56
CA GLN A 6 35.45 -38.61 21.65
C GLN A 6 35.74 -37.82 20.37
N ALA A 7 35.53 -38.49 19.24
CA ALA A 7 35.61 -37.93 17.91
C ALA A 7 34.46 -36.94 17.67
N ILE A 8 34.78 -35.76 17.13
CA ILE A 8 33.81 -34.74 16.73
C ILE A 8 33.57 -34.95 15.23
N GLU A 9 32.37 -35.42 14.86
CA GLU A 9 31.96 -35.51 13.45
C GLU A 9 31.79 -34.11 12.84
N PRO A 10 32.28 -33.84 11.62
CA PRO A 10 32.10 -32.57 10.96
C PRO A 10 30.64 -32.38 10.52
N ARG A 11 30.01 -31.32 11.02
CA ARG A 11 28.68 -30.82 10.59
C ARG A 11 28.63 -30.72 9.05
N ARG A 12 27.75 -31.48 8.40
CA ARG A 12 27.37 -31.24 7.01
C ARG A 12 26.62 -29.90 6.92
N GLU A 13 27.24 -28.89 6.31
CA GLU A 13 26.54 -27.68 5.87
C GLU A 13 25.52 -28.03 4.77
N PRO A 14 24.26 -27.57 4.86
CA PRO A 14 23.33 -27.69 3.75
C PRO A 14 23.68 -26.69 2.63
N ALA A 15 23.68 -27.20 1.40
CA ALA A 15 24.03 -26.48 0.18
C ALA A 15 23.21 -25.19 -0.04
N PRO A 16 23.80 -24.15 -0.67
CA PRO A 16 23.08 -22.93 -1.01
C PRO A 16 21.99 -23.24 -2.04
N THR A 17 20.74 -22.98 -1.66
CA THR A 17 19.58 -23.09 -2.55
C THR A 17 19.68 -22.01 -3.64
N ALA A 18 19.45 -22.45 -4.88
CA ALA A 18 19.55 -21.69 -6.11
C ALA A 18 18.84 -20.32 -6.06
N PRO A 19 19.31 -19.31 -6.82
CA PRO A 19 18.69 -18.01 -6.86
C PRO A 19 17.26 -18.15 -7.39
N ARG A 20 16.31 -17.73 -6.56
CA ARG A 20 14.90 -17.57 -6.97
C ARG A 20 14.87 -16.66 -8.17
N ASP A 21 14.46 -17.24 -9.28
CA ASP A 21 14.05 -16.60 -10.51
C ASP A 21 13.11 -15.43 -10.14
N ARG A 22 13.68 -14.22 -10.07
CA ARG A 22 12.91 -12.99 -9.87
C ARG A 22 12.14 -12.82 -11.16
N ALA A 23 10.90 -13.31 -11.17
CA ALA A 23 9.94 -13.03 -12.21
C ALA A 23 10.01 -11.54 -12.54
N VAL A 24 10.57 -11.23 -13.70
CA VAL A 24 10.64 -9.89 -14.24
C VAL A 24 9.20 -9.49 -14.52
N VAL A 25 8.64 -8.66 -13.65
CA VAL A 25 7.30 -8.11 -13.87
C VAL A 25 7.41 -7.25 -15.13
N PRO A 26 6.66 -7.54 -16.21
CA PRO A 26 6.73 -6.74 -17.41
C PRO A 26 6.19 -5.34 -17.08
N VAL A 27 7.08 -4.35 -17.07
CA VAL A 27 6.74 -2.93 -17.02
C VAL A 27 6.05 -2.60 -18.34
N GLN A 28 4.72 -2.68 -18.37
CA GLN A 28 3.93 -2.26 -19.53
C GLN A 28 4.10 -0.76 -19.71
N ARG A 29 4.64 -0.39 -20.88
CA ARG A 29 4.86 0.98 -21.33
C ARG A 29 3.59 1.58 -21.91
N ASP A 30 3.34 2.82 -21.49
CA ASP A 30 2.80 3.95 -22.27
C ASP A 30 1.48 3.73 -23.04
N GLN A 31 0.36 3.96 -22.35
CA GLN A 31 -0.91 4.36 -22.97
C GLN A 31 -1.43 5.58 -22.23
N GLY A 32 -0.93 6.77 -22.61
CA GLY A 32 -1.29 8.05 -22.00
C GLY A 32 -0.83 8.11 -20.54
N SER A 33 0.27 8.80 -20.27
CA SER A 33 0.90 8.87 -18.94
C SER A 33 -0.06 9.41 -17.87
N VAL A 34 -0.90 8.53 -17.33
CA VAL A 34 -1.62 8.76 -16.07
C VAL A 34 -0.55 8.74 -15.00
N ASP A 35 -0.46 9.83 -14.25
CA ASP A 35 0.47 9.93 -13.13
C ASP A 35 0.26 8.70 -12.22
N PRO A 36 1.32 7.96 -11.86
CA PRO A 36 1.20 6.79 -11.00
C PRO A 36 0.49 7.11 -9.67
N VAL A 37 0.63 8.33 -9.15
CA VAL A 37 -0.09 8.79 -7.95
C VAL A 37 -1.58 8.92 -8.21
N ASP A 38 -1.99 9.42 -9.37
CA ASP A 38 -3.41 9.55 -9.72
C ASP A 38 -4.06 8.17 -9.92
N ALA A 39 -3.32 7.20 -10.49
CA ALA A 39 -3.76 5.81 -10.56
C ALA A 39 -3.90 5.16 -9.17
N GLN A 40 -2.98 5.45 -8.26
CA GLN A 40 -3.06 5.01 -6.85
C GLN A 40 -4.26 5.64 -6.13
N LEU A 41 -4.55 6.92 -6.37
CA LEU A 41 -5.71 7.62 -5.82
C LEU A 41 -7.03 7.08 -6.37
N ALA A 42 -7.08 6.67 -7.64
CA ALA A 42 -8.25 6.02 -8.22
C ALA A 42 -8.48 4.62 -7.62
N THR A 43 -7.40 3.84 -7.46
CA THR A 43 -7.45 2.53 -6.79
C THR A 43 -7.91 2.66 -5.35
N LEU A 44 -7.40 3.66 -4.63
CA LEU A 44 -7.81 3.98 -3.26
C LEU A 44 -9.30 4.32 -3.17
N GLU A 45 -9.80 5.17 -4.08
CA GLU A 45 -11.22 5.54 -4.12
C GLU A 45 -12.11 4.32 -4.34
N ALA A 46 -11.78 3.47 -5.31
CA ALA A 46 -12.51 2.23 -5.57
C ALA A 46 -12.53 1.31 -4.34
N ARG A 47 -11.38 1.14 -3.66
CA ARG A 47 -11.28 0.33 -2.45
C ARG A 47 -12.17 0.87 -1.33
N LEU A 48 -12.11 2.17 -1.06
CA LEU A 48 -12.91 2.80 0.00
C LEU A 48 -14.42 2.73 -0.29
N LEU A 49 -14.82 2.82 -1.55
CA LEU A 49 -16.22 2.65 -1.95
C LEU A 49 -16.68 1.19 -1.80
N GLY A 50 -15.81 0.22 -2.12
CA GLY A 50 -16.08 -1.19 -1.88
C GLY A 50 -16.21 -1.53 -0.39
N GLU A 51 -15.45 -0.89 0.49
CA GLU A 51 -15.57 -1.07 1.95
C GLU A 51 -16.94 -0.65 2.50
N VAL A 52 -17.67 0.24 1.81
CA VAL A 52 -18.98 0.76 2.23
C VAL A 52 -20.11 0.37 1.27
N GLU A 53 -19.90 -0.67 0.47
CA GLU A 53 -20.86 -1.13 -0.53
C GLU A 53 -22.25 -1.37 0.08
N GLY A 54 -23.30 -0.98 -0.65
CA GLY A 54 -24.68 -1.09 -0.19
C GLY A 54 -25.15 0.04 0.76
N ASN A 55 -24.25 0.94 1.18
CA ASN A 55 -24.62 2.12 1.99
C ASN A 55 -24.43 3.43 1.21
N ALA A 56 -25.52 3.92 0.61
CA ALA A 56 -25.50 5.13 -0.21
C ALA A 56 -25.01 6.38 0.53
N MET A 57 -25.34 6.53 1.82
CA MET A 57 -24.88 7.67 2.63
C MET A 57 -23.39 7.57 2.92
N ALA A 58 -22.89 6.38 3.27
CA ALA A 58 -21.47 6.16 3.47
C ALA A 58 -20.67 6.35 2.17
N SER A 59 -21.16 5.87 1.02
CA SER A 59 -20.53 6.13 -0.28
C SER A 59 -20.46 7.62 -0.60
N MET A 60 -21.52 8.38 -0.29
CA MET A 60 -21.53 9.84 -0.46
C MET A 60 -20.51 10.51 0.45
N GLN A 61 -20.42 10.11 1.71
CA GLN A 61 -19.43 10.62 2.66
C GLN A 61 -17.99 10.31 2.22
N VAL A 62 -17.72 9.10 1.74
CA VAL A 62 -16.39 8.73 1.20
C VAL A 62 -16.01 9.67 0.06
N ARG A 63 -16.88 9.86 -0.94
CA ARG A 63 -16.62 10.76 -2.08
C ARG A 63 -16.39 12.20 -1.63
N PHE A 64 -17.21 12.66 -0.69
CA PHE A 64 -17.12 14.01 -0.14
C PHE A 64 -15.77 14.24 0.57
N HIS A 65 -15.37 13.35 1.47
CA HIS A 65 -14.07 13.46 2.14
C HIS A 65 -12.89 13.29 1.20
N LEU A 66 -13.01 12.41 0.19
CA LEU A 66 -11.96 12.19 -0.80
C LEU A 66 -11.72 13.44 -1.65
N ALA A 67 -12.80 14.09 -2.12
CA ALA A 67 -12.71 15.34 -2.85
C ALA A 67 -12.07 16.46 -2.02
N ALA A 68 -12.46 16.58 -0.74
CA ALA A 68 -11.87 17.57 0.15
C ALA A 68 -10.39 17.29 0.45
N ALA A 69 -10.01 16.04 0.70
CA ALA A 69 -8.63 15.66 0.92
C ALA A 69 -7.75 15.93 -0.33
N ARG A 70 -8.25 15.61 -1.54
CA ARG A 70 -7.55 15.94 -2.79
C ARG A 70 -7.31 17.44 -2.93
N ARG A 71 -8.32 18.28 -2.65
CA ARG A 71 -8.16 19.74 -2.65
C ARG A 71 -7.14 20.22 -1.62
N ARG A 72 -7.20 19.69 -0.39
CA ARG A 72 -6.30 20.05 0.70
C ARG A 72 -4.83 19.80 0.37
N PHE A 73 -4.55 18.74 -0.39
CA PHE A 73 -3.19 18.35 -0.75
C PHE A 73 -2.82 18.66 -2.21
N ALA A 74 -3.60 19.47 -2.92
CA ALA A 74 -3.36 19.78 -4.33
C ALA A 74 -1.97 20.38 -4.58
N ASP A 75 -1.49 21.21 -3.66
CA ASP A 75 -0.21 21.91 -3.76
C ASP A 75 0.96 21.15 -3.08
N ALA A 76 0.77 19.87 -2.73
CA ALA A 76 1.80 19.08 -2.08
C ALA A 76 3.01 18.89 -3.02
N ARG A 77 4.17 19.42 -2.61
CA ARG A 77 5.43 19.33 -3.39
C ARG A 77 5.92 17.90 -3.57
N ILE A 78 5.62 17.01 -2.63
CA ILE A 78 5.99 15.59 -2.68
C ILE A 78 4.72 14.77 -2.83
N ARG A 79 4.43 14.34 -4.06
CA ARG A 79 3.17 13.68 -4.42
C ARG A 79 3.10 12.21 -4.04
N GLU A 80 4.24 11.55 -3.86
CA GLU A 80 4.33 10.11 -3.54
C GLU A 80 3.59 9.71 -2.25
N PHE A 81 3.47 10.64 -1.29
CA PHE A 81 2.76 10.41 -0.03
C PHE A 81 1.26 10.74 -0.09
N LEU A 82 0.77 11.33 -1.18
CA LEU A 82 -0.63 11.74 -1.33
C LEU A 82 -1.62 10.61 -1.07
N PRO A 83 -1.44 9.37 -1.57
CA PRO A 83 -2.42 8.32 -1.33
C PRO A 83 -2.62 8.02 0.15
N ILE A 84 -1.53 7.95 0.92
CA ILE A 84 -1.57 7.68 2.36
C ILE A 84 -2.19 8.85 3.12
N LEU A 85 -1.86 10.09 2.76
CA LEU A 85 -2.42 11.29 3.39
C LEU A 85 -3.93 11.43 3.12
N VAL A 86 -4.34 11.20 1.87
CA VAL A 86 -5.75 11.22 1.46
C VAL A 86 -6.53 10.14 2.17
N GLU A 87 -6.04 8.90 2.19
CA GLU A 87 -6.69 7.79 2.89
C GLU A 87 -6.91 8.11 4.37
N ARG A 88 -5.87 8.63 5.04
CA ARG A 88 -5.95 8.97 6.46
C ARG A 88 -7.00 10.05 6.74
N GLU A 89 -7.07 11.08 5.90
CA GLU A 89 -8.06 12.15 6.07
C GLU A 89 -9.48 11.65 5.82
N VAL A 90 -9.69 10.80 4.81
CA VAL A 90 -10.99 10.16 4.57
C VAL A 90 -11.41 9.30 5.75
N ARG A 91 -10.55 8.37 6.22
CA ARG A 91 -10.85 7.52 7.37
C ARG A 91 -11.06 8.31 8.67
N ARG A 92 -10.45 9.48 8.80
CA ARG A 92 -10.69 10.38 9.93
C ARG A 92 -12.08 11.01 9.82
N GLY A 93 -12.44 11.58 8.66
CA GLY A 93 -13.75 12.18 8.42
C GLY A 93 -14.90 11.18 8.61
N MET A 94 -14.76 9.98 8.07
CA MET A 94 -15.74 8.89 8.22
C MET A 94 -15.96 8.48 9.69
N ARG A 95 -14.93 8.56 10.54
CA ARG A 95 -15.04 8.22 11.98
C ARG A 95 -15.67 9.32 12.80
N THR A 96 -15.40 10.59 12.48
CA THR A 96 -15.84 11.72 13.29
C THR A 96 -17.14 12.34 12.79
N GLY A 97 -17.59 11.98 11.57
CA GLY A 97 -18.65 12.69 10.86
C GLY A 97 -18.29 14.16 10.57
N ALA A 98 -17.02 14.54 10.78
CA ALA A 98 -16.60 15.94 10.72
C ALA A 98 -16.38 16.36 9.28
N GLN A 99 -17.02 17.45 8.87
CA GLN A 99 -16.75 18.07 7.59
C GLN A 99 -15.28 18.52 7.52
N PRO A 100 -14.53 18.15 6.45
CA PRO A 100 -13.17 18.58 6.24
C PRO A 100 -13.16 20.09 5.98
N ARG A 101 -12.24 20.80 6.64
CA ARG A 101 -12.05 22.26 6.53
C ARG A 101 -11.24 22.63 5.30
#